data_AF-X1JZP3-F1
#
_entry.id   AF-X1JZP3-F1
#
_cell.length_a   1.000
_cell.length_b   1.000
_cell.length_c   1.000
_cell.angle_alpha   90.00
_cell.angle_beta   90.00
_cell.angle_gamma   90.00
#
_symmetry.space_group_name_H-M   'P 1'
#
loop_
_entity.id
_entity.type
_entity.pdbx_description
1 polymer ?
#
loop_
_entity_poly.entity_id
_entity_poly.type
_entity_poly.pdbx_seq_one_letter_code
_entity_poly.pdbx_strand_id
1 'polypeptide(L)'
;STYGADTVRLYTLFIGPPERDAEWCDKGVEGAYRFLGRVWRMVKQIPKFNLPPSSPQQADSKIQDLRRKTHQTIKKVTDDMEGDFHFNTAISAIMELVNETYKFQAACSDRPEDRGLQLEAVKEAARTVVILLSPFAPHITEELWQILGNQGSIFETPWPGYQPEILKQEEMTIVIQINGRLKQRLRLPADVKDDRLKTAALNDKKIKD
;
A
#
# COMPACT_ATOMS: atom_id res chain seq x y z
N SER A 1 -13.67 20.27 19.05
CA SER A 1 -12.33 19.88 18.55
C SER A 1 -12.38 19.91 17.03
N THR A 2 -11.46 20.64 16.38
CA THR A 2 -11.50 20.90 14.92
C THR A 2 -11.07 19.70 14.07
N TYR A 3 -10.12 18.88 14.54
CA TYR A 3 -9.53 17.79 13.75
C TYR A 3 -9.60 16.39 14.40
N GLY A 4 -9.95 16.29 15.69
CA GLY A 4 -10.01 15.01 16.42
C GLY A 4 -8.64 14.49 16.89
N ALA A 5 -8.66 13.57 17.87
CA ALA A 5 -7.45 13.06 18.53
C ALA A 5 -6.52 12.28 17.58
N ASP A 6 -7.10 11.44 16.71
CA ASP A 6 -6.34 10.62 15.77
C ASP A 6 -5.54 11.45 14.76
N THR A 7 -6.09 12.56 14.30
CA THR A 7 -5.38 13.47 13.40
C THR A 7 -4.11 14.01 14.03
N VAL A 8 -4.21 14.47 15.29
CA VAL A 8 -3.08 15.03 16.03
C VAL A 8 -2.04 13.95 16.29
N ARG A 9 -2.46 12.78 16.78
CA ARG A 9 -1.57 11.62 17.01
C ARG A 9 -0.82 11.22 15.75
N LEU A 10 -1.54 11.04 14.65
CA LEU A 10 -0.96 10.64 13.38
C LEU A 10 0.06 11.68 12.89
N TYR A 11 -0.27 12.96 12.98
CA TYR A 11 0.65 14.01 12.57
C TYR A 11 1.91 14.05 13.45
N THR A 12 1.76 13.97 14.77
CA THR A 12 2.89 13.94 15.71
C THR A 12 3.83 12.77 15.42
N LEU A 13 3.30 11.59 15.09
CA LEU A 13 4.11 10.41 14.76
C LEU A 13 4.68 10.44 13.34
N PHE A 14 4.19 11.34 12.49
CA PHE A 14 4.60 11.46 11.09
C PHE A 14 5.61 12.59 10.83
N ILE A 15 5.55 13.66 11.61
CA ILE A 15 6.31 14.91 11.37
C ILE A 15 7.82 14.70 11.39
N GLY A 16 8.31 13.69 12.09
CA GLY A 16 9.72 13.34 12.14
C GLY A 16 9.97 12.11 13.03
N PRO A 17 11.18 11.53 12.96
CA PRO A 17 11.59 10.50 13.90
C PRO A 17 11.69 11.09 15.33
N PRO A 18 11.42 10.29 16.37
CA PRO A 18 11.31 10.78 17.75
C PRO A 18 12.62 11.38 18.29
N GLU A 19 13.78 11.05 17.72
CA GLU A 19 15.09 11.55 18.15
C GLU A 19 15.46 12.91 17.54
N ARG A 20 14.68 13.43 16.58
CA ARG A 20 14.98 14.69 15.89
C ARG A 20 14.00 15.78 16.27
N ASP A 21 14.51 16.99 16.36
CA ASP A 21 13.66 18.18 16.45
C ASP A 21 12.79 18.30 15.20
N ALA A 22 11.51 18.59 15.40
CA ALA A 22 10.55 18.81 14.32
C ALA A 22 9.74 20.08 14.61
N GLU A 23 9.66 20.96 13.61
CA GLU A 23 8.86 22.18 13.71
C GLU A 23 7.39 21.90 13.39
N TRP A 24 6.51 22.23 14.34
CA TRP A 24 5.08 22.09 14.16
C TRP A 24 4.55 22.95 13.00
N CYS A 25 3.71 22.36 12.15
CA CYS A 25 3.08 23.03 11.02
C CYS A 25 1.59 22.67 10.91
N ASP A 26 0.70 23.66 11.05
CA ASP A 26 -0.76 23.45 10.98
C ASP A 26 -1.21 22.85 9.63
N LYS A 27 -0.53 23.18 8.53
CA LYS A 27 -0.79 22.56 7.22
C LYS A 27 -0.49 21.05 7.21
N GLY A 28 0.45 20.60 8.04
CA GLY A 28 0.77 19.19 8.23
C GLY A 28 -0.39 18.46 8.94
N VAL A 29 -0.99 19.08 9.95
CA VAL A 29 -2.19 18.58 10.64
C VAL A 29 -3.36 18.42 9.66
N GLU A 30 -3.59 19.41 8.81
CA GLU A 30 -4.61 19.33 7.75
C GLU A 30 -4.33 18.20 6.74
N GLY A 31 -3.05 17.92 6.47
CA GLY A 31 -2.61 16.78 5.67
C GLY A 31 -3.03 15.44 6.29
N ALA A 32 -2.75 15.26 7.58
CA ALA A 32 -3.16 14.07 8.34
C ALA A 32 -4.68 13.92 8.38
N TYR A 33 -5.42 15.00 8.60
CA TYR A 33 -6.90 15.00 8.59
C TYR A 33 -7.45 14.52 7.25
N ARG A 34 -6.93 15.09 6.14
CA ARG A 34 -7.35 14.70 4.78
C ARG A 34 -7.00 13.25 4.47
N PHE A 35 -5.85 12.77 4.94
CA PHE A 35 -5.47 11.37 4.77
C PHE A 35 -6.44 10.43 5.50
N LEU A 36 -6.76 10.69 6.77
CA LEU A 36 -7.75 9.89 7.51
C LEU A 36 -9.13 9.91 6.82
N GLY A 37 -9.56 11.06 6.29
CA GLY A 37 -10.77 11.17 5.48
C GLY A 37 -10.73 10.37 4.17
N ARG A 38 -9.55 10.13 3.59
CA ARG A 38 -9.39 9.21 2.44
C ARG A 38 -9.52 7.76 2.86
N VAL A 39 -8.89 7.35 3.97
CA VAL A 39 -9.03 5.98 4.50
C VAL A 39 -10.49 5.67 4.81
N TRP A 40 -11.20 6.61 5.43
CA TRP A 40 -12.63 6.48 5.71
C TRP A 40 -13.46 6.25 4.45
N ARG A 41 -13.26 7.06 3.41
CA ARG A 41 -13.97 6.91 2.13
C ARG A 41 -13.64 5.60 1.44
N MET A 42 -12.36 5.21 1.42
CA MET A 42 -11.91 3.95 0.83
C MET A 42 -12.68 2.77 1.42
N VAL A 43 -12.78 2.68 2.75
CA VAL A 43 -13.50 1.60 3.45
C VAL A 43 -15.01 1.68 3.23
N LYS A 44 -15.62 2.86 3.38
CA LYS A 44 -17.09 3.05 3.18
C LYS A 44 -17.57 2.68 1.78
N GLN A 45 -16.71 2.81 0.78
CA GLN A 45 -17.02 2.50 -0.62
C GLN A 45 -16.94 1.00 -0.94
N ILE A 46 -16.41 0.18 -0.04
CA ILE A 46 -16.32 -1.27 -0.24
C ILE A 46 -17.72 -1.88 -0.14
N PRO A 47 -18.17 -2.60 -1.18
CA PRO A 47 -19.45 -3.30 -1.12
C PRO A 47 -19.49 -4.33 0.02
N LYS A 48 -20.60 -4.34 0.76
CA LYS A 48 -20.82 -5.26 1.90
C LYS A 48 -21.25 -6.66 1.49
N PHE A 49 -21.50 -6.90 0.21
CA PHE A 49 -21.79 -8.23 -0.30
C PHE A 49 -20.49 -8.98 -0.62
N ASN A 50 -20.57 -10.30 -0.57
CA ASN A 50 -19.52 -11.17 -1.09
C ASN A 50 -19.88 -11.56 -2.52
N LEU A 51 -18.89 -11.49 -3.41
CA LEU A 51 -19.02 -12.08 -4.73
C LEU A 51 -18.54 -13.54 -4.65
N PRO A 52 -19.07 -14.43 -5.49
CA PRO A 52 -18.58 -15.81 -5.55
C PRO A 52 -17.07 -15.80 -5.86
N PRO A 53 -16.29 -16.72 -5.26
CA PRO A 53 -14.86 -16.80 -5.52
C PRO A 53 -14.62 -17.07 -7.01
N SER A 54 -13.89 -16.18 -7.70
CA SER A 54 -13.46 -16.44 -9.08
C SER A 54 -12.27 -17.40 -9.09
N SER A 55 -12.18 -18.25 -10.11
CA SER A 55 -11.06 -19.17 -10.29
C SER A 55 -9.72 -18.42 -10.41
N PRO A 56 -8.67 -18.80 -9.65
CA PRO A 56 -7.37 -18.11 -9.64
C PRO A 56 -6.59 -18.15 -10.96
N GLN A 57 -7.02 -18.94 -11.96
CA GLN A 57 -6.17 -19.34 -13.08
C GLN A 57 -5.65 -18.19 -13.95
N GLN A 58 -6.24 -16.99 -13.91
CA GLN A 58 -5.71 -15.80 -14.61
C GLN A 58 -6.06 -14.51 -13.85
N ALA A 59 -5.58 -14.35 -12.61
CA ALA A 59 -5.67 -13.04 -11.96
C ALA A 59 -4.91 -12.01 -12.80
N ASP A 60 -5.58 -10.92 -13.20
CA ASP A 60 -4.95 -9.77 -13.86
C ASP A 60 -3.68 -9.36 -13.09
N SER A 61 -2.59 -9.12 -13.82
CA SER A 61 -1.35 -8.53 -13.32
C SER A 61 -1.56 -7.40 -12.29
N LYS A 62 -2.57 -6.54 -12.50
CA LYS A 62 -2.90 -5.44 -11.58
C LYS A 62 -3.40 -5.91 -10.22
N ILE A 63 -4.16 -7.00 -10.18
CA ILE A 63 -4.67 -7.61 -8.94
C ILE A 63 -3.47 -8.12 -8.14
N GLN A 64 -2.57 -8.84 -8.81
CA GLN A 64 -1.35 -9.35 -8.19
C GLN A 64 -0.46 -8.21 -7.67
N ASP A 65 -0.34 -7.11 -8.43
CA ASP A 65 0.42 -5.93 -8.01
C ASP A 65 -0.15 -5.28 -6.74
N LEU A 66 -1.47 -5.13 -6.63
CA LEU A 66 -2.10 -4.60 -5.41
C LEU A 66 -1.86 -5.53 -4.21
N ARG A 67 -2.11 -6.84 -4.38
CA ARG A 67 -1.84 -7.83 -3.33
C ARG A 67 -0.39 -7.80 -2.88
N ARG A 68 0.55 -7.72 -3.82
CA ARG A 68 1.98 -7.57 -3.54
C ARG A 68 2.27 -6.31 -2.73
N LYS A 69 1.72 -5.15 -3.13
CA LYS A 69 1.88 -3.90 -2.38
C LYS A 69 1.32 -4.02 -0.97
N THR A 70 0.20 -4.71 -0.77
CA THR A 70 -0.36 -4.99 0.56
C THR A 70 0.64 -5.75 1.43
N HIS A 71 1.17 -6.88 0.95
CA HIS A 71 2.13 -7.68 1.72
C HIS A 71 3.47 -6.96 1.95
N GLN A 72 3.95 -6.18 0.97
CA GLN A 72 5.13 -5.33 1.13
C GLN A 72 4.92 -4.28 2.23
N THR A 73 3.71 -3.72 2.32
CA THR A 73 3.36 -2.73 3.33
C THR A 73 3.29 -3.37 4.72
N ILE A 74 2.69 -4.56 4.84
CA ILE A 74 2.69 -5.32 6.10
C ILE A 74 4.13 -5.54 6.56
N LYS A 75 4.99 -6.11 5.70
CA LYS A 75 6.39 -6.35 6.05
C LYS A 75 7.08 -5.06 6.49
N LYS A 76 6.98 -3.98 5.69
CA LYS A 76 7.64 -2.72 5.99
C LYS A 76 7.17 -2.10 7.32
N VAL A 77 5.86 -2.07 7.57
CA VAL A 77 5.33 -1.50 8.81
C VAL A 77 5.74 -2.34 10.00
N THR A 78 5.71 -3.68 9.89
CA THR A 78 6.23 -4.57 10.95
C THR A 78 7.70 -4.27 11.25
N ASP A 79 8.56 -4.25 10.22
CA ASP A 79 10.00 -3.98 10.39
C ASP A 79 10.25 -2.58 11.00
N ASP A 80 9.53 -1.56 10.53
CA ASP A 80 9.64 -0.18 11.02
C ASP A 80 9.16 -0.04 12.48
N MET A 81 8.21 -0.89 12.91
CA MET A 81 7.67 -0.90 14.28
C MET A 81 8.50 -1.73 15.26
N GLU A 82 9.16 -2.79 14.80
CA GLU A 82 10.04 -3.65 15.63
C GLU A 82 11.46 -3.08 15.80
N GLY A 83 11.92 -2.25 14.84
CA GLY A 83 13.21 -1.57 14.89
C GLY A 83 13.21 -0.32 15.78
N ASP A 84 13.91 0.74 15.35
CA ASP A 84 14.01 2.01 16.11
C ASP A 84 12.74 2.87 16.02
N PHE A 85 11.55 2.26 15.98
CA PHE A 85 10.26 2.95 15.95
C PHE A 85 10.16 4.03 14.86
N HIS A 86 10.47 3.66 13.62
CA HIS A 86 10.43 4.55 12.45
C HIS A 86 8.97 4.82 12.00
N PHE A 87 8.18 5.43 12.88
CA PHE A 87 6.73 5.64 12.69
C PHE A 87 6.40 6.46 11.45
N ASN A 88 7.21 7.47 11.13
CA ASN A 88 7.03 8.30 9.96
C ASN A 88 7.14 7.48 8.66
N THR A 89 8.07 6.53 8.57
CA THR A 89 8.21 5.66 7.38
C THR A 89 7.15 4.56 7.36
N ALA A 90 6.71 4.08 8.52
CA ALA A 90 5.57 3.16 8.63
C ALA A 90 4.28 3.81 8.11
N ILE A 91 3.95 5.01 8.60
CA ILE A 91 2.80 5.79 8.15
C ILE A 91 2.91 6.11 6.65
N SER A 92 4.11 6.44 6.15
CA SER A 92 4.34 6.64 4.71
C SER A 92 3.99 5.39 3.89
N ALA A 93 4.39 4.20 4.35
CA ALA A 93 4.08 2.94 3.67
C ALA A 93 2.56 2.68 3.62
N ILE A 94 1.84 2.99 4.71
CA ILE A 94 0.36 2.89 4.75
C ILE A 94 -0.27 3.90 3.77
N MET A 95 0.22 5.14 3.72
CA MET A 95 -0.25 6.15 2.76
C MET A 95 -0.06 5.70 1.30
N GLU A 96 1.08 5.08 0.99
CA GLU A 96 1.36 4.51 -0.32
C GLU A 96 0.38 3.38 -0.66
N LEU A 97 0.10 2.47 0.26
CA LEU A 97 -0.89 1.41 0.04
C LEU A 97 -2.27 1.99 -0.28
N VAL A 98 -2.73 2.99 0.48
CA VAL A 98 -3.99 3.70 0.20
C VAL A 98 -3.97 4.32 -1.21
N ASN A 99 -2.87 4.95 -1.61
CA ASN A 99 -2.72 5.50 -2.95
C ASN A 99 -2.81 4.43 -4.04
N GLU A 100 -2.12 3.30 -3.87
CA GLU A 100 -2.14 2.20 -4.83
C GLU A 100 -3.52 1.54 -4.91
N THR A 101 -4.26 1.40 -3.80
CA THR A 101 -5.65 0.93 -3.81
C THR A 101 -6.55 1.84 -4.66
N TYR A 102 -6.45 3.16 -4.50
CA TYR A 102 -7.22 4.11 -5.31
C TYR A 102 -6.84 4.06 -6.80
N LYS A 103 -5.55 3.95 -7.12
CA LYS A 103 -5.08 3.79 -8.51
C LYS A 103 -5.59 2.50 -9.12
N PHE A 104 -5.53 1.40 -8.37
CA PHE A 104 -6.04 0.11 -8.80
C PHE A 104 -7.53 0.20 -9.12
N GLN A 105 -8.35 0.72 -8.19
CA GLN A 105 -9.80 0.89 -8.41
C GLN A 105 -10.12 1.73 -9.65
N ALA A 106 -9.34 2.79 -9.92
CA ALA A 106 -9.50 3.62 -11.11
C ALA A 106 -9.07 2.91 -12.42
N ALA A 107 -8.22 1.89 -12.32
CA ALA A 107 -7.66 1.16 -13.45
C ALA A 107 -8.29 -0.23 -13.67
N CYS A 108 -9.24 -0.64 -12.82
CA CYS A 108 -9.93 -1.93 -12.91
C CYS A 108 -10.71 -2.05 -14.23
N SER A 109 -10.64 -3.25 -14.82
CA SER A 109 -11.50 -3.63 -15.94
C SER A 109 -12.95 -3.78 -15.44
N ASP A 110 -13.93 -3.42 -16.26
CA ASP A 110 -15.35 -3.67 -15.95
C ASP A 110 -15.79 -5.11 -16.29
N ARG A 111 -14.82 -6.01 -16.43
CA ARG A 111 -15.04 -7.41 -16.82
C ARG A 111 -15.67 -8.20 -15.67
N PRO A 112 -16.85 -8.83 -15.85
CA PRO A 112 -17.53 -9.56 -14.78
C PRO A 112 -16.67 -10.62 -14.07
N GLU A 113 -15.80 -11.31 -14.82
CA GLU A 113 -14.92 -12.37 -14.34
C GLU A 113 -13.87 -11.87 -13.32
N ASP A 114 -13.39 -10.64 -13.47
CA ASP A 114 -12.36 -10.04 -12.62
C ASP A 114 -12.95 -9.39 -11.36
N ARG A 115 -14.24 -8.97 -11.39
CA ARG A 115 -14.88 -8.18 -10.31
C ARG A 115 -14.76 -8.84 -8.94
N GLY A 116 -14.89 -10.17 -8.87
CA GLY A 116 -14.73 -10.94 -7.63
C GLY A 116 -13.32 -10.77 -7.05
N LEU A 117 -12.29 -11.08 -7.83
CA LEU A 117 -10.88 -10.99 -7.41
C LEU A 117 -10.43 -9.56 -7.12
N GLN A 118 -10.89 -8.59 -7.91
CA GLN A 118 -10.63 -7.16 -7.68
C GLN A 118 -11.21 -6.72 -6.32
N LEU A 119 -12.45 -7.11 -6.02
CA LEU A 119 -13.09 -6.79 -4.76
C LEU A 119 -12.35 -7.42 -3.57
N GLU A 120 -11.94 -8.68 -3.68
CA GLU A 120 -11.19 -9.37 -2.62
C GLU A 120 -9.81 -8.71 -2.38
N ALA A 121 -9.09 -8.32 -3.43
CA ALA A 121 -7.82 -7.60 -3.28
C ALA A 121 -8.00 -6.22 -2.60
N VAL A 122 -9.07 -5.50 -2.94
CA VAL A 122 -9.41 -4.21 -2.28
C VAL A 122 -9.80 -4.43 -0.81
N LYS A 123 -10.58 -5.46 -0.51
CA LYS A 123 -10.94 -5.83 0.88
C LYS A 123 -9.70 -6.19 1.70
N GLU A 124 -8.79 -7.00 1.15
CA GLU A 124 -7.51 -7.36 1.76
C GLU A 124 -6.67 -6.11 2.07
N ALA A 125 -6.50 -5.22 1.08
CA ALA A 125 -5.77 -3.97 1.25
C ALA A 125 -6.41 -3.05 2.30
N ALA A 126 -7.72 -2.87 2.27
CA ALA A 126 -8.43 -2.00 3.21
C ALA A 126 -8.41 -2.53 4.65
N ARG A 127 -8.64 -3.84 4.84
CA ARG A 127 -8.51 -4.49 6.15
C ARG A 127 -7.09 -4.32 6.70
N THR A 128 -6.08 -4.52 5.85
CA THR A 128 -4.68 -4.33 6.20
C THR A 128 -4.38 -2.89 6.62
N VAL A 129 -4.82 -1.90 5.84
CA VAL A 129 -4.66 -0.47 6.20
C VAL A 129 -5.29 -0.19 7.56
N VAL A 130 -6.50 -0.68 7.82
CA VAL A 130 -7.20 -0.43 9.08
C VAL A 130 -6.45 -1.03 10.27
N ILE A 131 -5.91 -2.25 10.16
CA ILE A 131 -5.15 -2.87 11.25
C ILE A 131 -3.80 -2.17 11.45
N LEU A 132 -3.02 -1.96 10.37
CA LEU A 132 -1.71 -1.32 10.46
C LEU A 132 -1.78 0.14 10.95
N LEU A 133 -2.90 0.83 10.69
CA LEU A 133 -3.10 2.21 11.12
C LEU A 133 -3.52 2.31 12.61
N SER A 134 -4.00 1.21 13.21
CA SER A 134 -4.61 1.22 14.55
C SER A 134 -3.72 1.71 15.70
N PRO A 135 -2.37 1.50 15.70
CA PRO A 135 -1.52 2.08 16.74
C PRO A 135 -1.46 3.62 16.67
N PHE A 136 -1.63 4.17 15.46
CA PHE A 136 -1.47 5.60 15.18
C PHE A 136 -2.80 6.37 15.34
N ALA A 137 -3.88 5.81 14.80
CA ALA A 137 -5.21 6.44 14.76
C ALA A 137 -6.30 5.47 15.30
N PRO A 138 -6.27 5.15 16.60
CA PRO A 138 -7.05 4.06 17.18
C PRO A 138 -8.57 4.21 17.04
N HIS A 139 -9.11 5.42 17.18
CA HIS A 139 -10.57 5.62 17.27
C HIS A 139 -11.23 5.43 15.89
N ILE A 140 -10.66 6.03 14.84
CA ILE A 140 -11.16 5.89 13.48
C ILE A 140 -10.99 4.45 12.99
N THR A 141 -9.91 3.76 13.36
CA THR A 141 -9.71 2.36 12.94
C THR A 141 -10.67 1.40 13.63
N GLU A 142 -11.03 1.63 14.89
CA GLU A 142 -12.05 0.85 15.59
C GLU A 142 -13.42 0.98 14.90
N GLU A 143 -13.83 2.19 14.53
CA GLU A 143 -15.07 2.41 13.79
C GLU A 143 -15.03 1.77 12.38
N LEU A 144 -13.90 1.92 11.67
CA LEU A 144 -13.73 1.34 10.35
C LEU A 144 -13.69 -0.20 10.39
N TRP A 145 -13.20 -0.78 11.47
CA TRP A 145 -13.22 -2.22 11.70
C TRP A 145 -14.65 -2.77 11.73
N GLN A 146 -15.55 -2.09 12.45
CA GLN A 146 -16.97 -2.41 12.48
C GLN A 146 -17.65 -2.16 11.12
N ILE A 147 -17.29 -1.07 10.42
CA ILE A 147 -17.83 -0.78 9.08
C ILE A 147 -17.49 -1.89 8.08
N LEU A 148 -16.29 -2.47 8.17
CA LEU A 148 -15.85 -3.64 7.39
C LEU A 148 -16.62 -4.93 7.74
N GLY A 149 -17.50 -4.91 8.75
CA GLY A 149 -18.34 -6.03 9.16
C GLY A 149 -17.66 -6.99 10.14
N ASN A 150 -16.49 -6.64 10.67
CA ASN A 150 -15.83 -7.45 11.68
C ASN A 150 -16.56 -7.33 13.03
N GLN A 151 -16.32 -8.30 13.90
CA GLN A 151 -16.85 -8.35 15.26
C GLN A 151 -15.72 -8.14 16.27
N GLY A 152 -16.07 -7.75 17.50
CA GLY A 152 -15.11 -7.47 18.57
C GLY A 152 -14.27 -6.22 18.28
N SER A 153 -13.30 -5.94 19.16
CA SER A 153 -12.44 -4.77 18.99
C SER A 153 -11.27 -5.06 18.04
N ILE A 154 -10.82 -4.03 17.30
CA ILE A 154 -9.62 -4.16 16.47
C ILE A 154 -8.37 -4.45 17.31
N PHE A 155 -8.34 -4.03 18.58
CA PHE A 155 -7.22 -4.26 19.48
C PHE A 155 -7.09 -5.72 19.94
N GLU A 156 -8.13 -6.53 19.74
CA GLU A 156 -8.11 -7.97 20.01
C GLU A 156 -7.72 -8.79 18.78
N THR A 157 -7.57 -8.14 17.61
CA THR A 157 -7.20 -8.79 16.37
C THR A 157 -5.68 -8.99 16.29
N PRO A 158 -5.20 -10.17 15.86
CA PRO A 158 -3.77 -10.39 15.63
C PRO A 158 -3.19 -9.42 14.59
N TRP A 159 -1.93 -9.05 14.78
CA TRP A 159 -1.18 -8.30 13.78
C TRP A 159 -1.14 -9.07 12.45
N PRO A 160 -1.32 -8.42 11.29
CA PRO A 160 -1.40 -9.11 10.01
C PRO A 160 -0.03 -9.69 9.63
N GLY A 161 -0.02 -10.93 9.15
CA GLY A 161 1.17 -11.56 8.58
C GLY A 161 1.32 -11.26 7.09
N TYR A 162 2.55 -11.33 6.57
CA TYR A 162 2.82 -11.27 5.13
C TYR A 162 3.24 -12.63 4.56
N GLN A 163 3.05 -12.81 3.25
CA GLN A 163 3.34 -14.04 2.50
C GLN A 163 4.59 -13.85 1.63
N PRO A 164 5.75 -14.45 1.98
CA PRO A 164 7.01 -14.25 1.23
C PRO A 164 6.92 -14.59 -0.26
N GLU A 165 6.12 -15.59 -0.61
CA GLU A 165 5.84 -16.01 -1.98
C GLU A 165 5.17 -14.91 -2.82
N ILE A 166 4.25 -14.12 -2.24
CA ILE A 166 3.59 -13.01 -2.93
C ILE A 166 4.56 -11.84 -3.14
N LEU A 167 5.57 -11.69 -2.27
CA LEU A 167 6.58 -10.64 -2.39
C LEU A 167 7.51 -10.85 -3.60
N LYS A 168 7.63 -12.09 -4.10
CA LYS A 168 8.46 -12.37 -5.27
C LYS A 168 7.90 -11.59 -6.46
N GLN A 169 8.73 -10.70 -7.00
CA GLN A 169 8.45 -10.07 -8.28
C GLN A 169 8.69 -11.11 -9.36
N GLU A 170 7.71 -11.33 -10.23
CA GLU A 170 7.97 -12.03 -11.49
C GLU A 170 8.74 -11.10 -12.45
N GLU A 171 8.53 -9.79 -12.33
CA GLU A 171 9.21 -8.76 -13.12
C GLU A 171 9.78 -7.64 -12.23
N MET A 172 11.03 -7.24 -12.48
CA MET A 172 11.70 -6.09 -11.89
C MET A 172 11.78 -4.92 -12.89
N THR A 173 11.64 -3.69 -12.40
CA THR A 173 11.88 -2.50 -13.21
C THR A 173 13.33 -2.06 -13.09
N ILE A 174 14.07 -2.13 -14.19
CA ILE A 174 15.45 -1.70 -14.29
C ILE A 174 15.51 -0.29 -14.86
N VAL A 175 16.16 0.59 -14.11
CA VAL A 175 16.38 1.97 -14.50
C VAL A 175 17.69 2.06 -15.26
N ILE A 176 17.65 2.47 -16.53
CA ILE A 176 18.85 2.60 -17.36
C ILE A 176 19.23 4.07 -17.43
N GLN A 177 20.48 4.33 -17.07
CA GLN A 177 21.11 5.65 -17.13
C GLN A 177 22.26 5.64 -18.12
N ILE A 178 22.40 6.75 -18.86
CA ILE A 178 23.57 7.00 -19.73
C ILE A 178 24.16 8.34 -19.27
N ASN A 179 25.45 8.33 -18.90
CA ASN A 179 26.14 9.50 -18.35
C ASN A 179 25.40 10.16 -17.17
N GLY A 180 24.86 9.35 -16.27
CA GLY A 180 24.13 9.81 -15.08
C GLY A 180 22.73 10.37 -15.32
N ARG A 181 22.25 10.40 -16.58
CA ARG A 181 20.87 10.82 -16.90
C ARG A 181 19.97 9.61 -17.15
N LEU A 182 18.77 9.65 -16.58
CA LEU A 182 17.72 8.65 -16.80
C LEU A 182 17.34 8.62 -18.28
N LYS A 183 17.51 7.47 -18.93
CA LYS A 183 17.12 7.27 -20.33
C LYS A 183 15.88 6.41 -20.51
N GLN A 184 15.78 5.31 -19.75
CA GLN A 184 14.72 4.33 -19.94
C GLN A 184 14.43 3.57 -18.64
N ARG A 185 13.21 3.02 -18.53
CA ARG A 185 12.84 2.01 -17.54
C ARG A 185 12.39 0.75 -18.28
N LEU A 186 13.06 -0.38 -18.04
CA LEU A 186 12.69 -1.68 -18.60
C LEU A 186 12.03 -2.53 -17.52
N ARG A 187 10.95 -3.23 -17.87
CA ARG A 187 10.42 -4.32 -17.04
C ARG A 187 10.97 -5.63 -17.58
N LEU A 188 11.65 -6.40 -16.74
CA LEU A 188 12.27 -7.68 -17.11
C LEU A 188 11.94 -8.72 -16.04
N PRO A 189 11.92 -10.02 -16.37
CA PRO A 189 11.76 -11.06 -15.37
C PRO A 189 12.76 -10.90 -14.22
N ALA A 190 12.35 -11.10 -12.97
CA ALA A 190 13.21 -10.90 -11.82
C ALA A 190 14.36 -11.93 -11.73
N ASP A 191 14.26 -13.04 -12.47
CA ASP A 191 15.29 -14.06 -12.61
C ASP A 191 16.20 -13.84 -13.84
N VAL A 192 16.06 -12.69 -14.53
CA VAL A 192 16.85 -12.42 -15.74
C VAL A 192 18.34 -12.34 -15.39
N LYS A 193 19.15 -13.17 -16.05
CA LYS A 193 20.61 -13.16 -15.90
C LYS A 193 21.22 -11.89 -16.50
N ASP A 194 22.30 -11.39 -15.89
CA ASP A 194 23.04 -10.18 -16.30
C ASP A 194 23.31 -10.07 -17.81
N ASP A 195 23.67 -11.17 -18.48
CA ASP A 195 23.95 -11.17 -19.92
C ASP A 195 22.70 -10.90 -20.77
N ARG A 196 21.55 -11.43 -20.35
CA ARG A 196 20.26 -11.17 -21.01
C ARG A 196 19.76 -9.75 -20.70
N LEU A 197 20.08 -9.24 -19.52
CA LEU A 197 19.76 -7.89 -19.07
C LEU A 197 20.50 -6.83 -19.91
N LYS A 198 21.81 -7.03 -20.13
CA LYS A 198 22.61 -6.20 -21.06
C LYS A 198 22.09 -6.27 -22.48
N THR A 199 21.73 -7.46 -22.95
CA THR A 199 21.21 -7.64 -24.32
C THR A 199 19.85 -6.94 -24.50
N ALA A 200 18.95 -7.03 -23.52
CA ALA A 200 17.67 -6.33 -23.54
C ALA A 200 17.85 -4.80 -23.51
N ALA A 201 18.76 -4.30 -22.68
CA ALA A 201 19.12 -2.88 -22.62
C ALA A 201 19.70 -2.37 -23.95
N LEU A 202 20.66 -3.10 -24.53
CA LEU A 202 21.33 -2.70 -25.77
C LEU A 202 20.43 -2.84 -27.00
N ASN A 203 19.37 -3.63 -26.94
CA ASN A 203 18.41 -3.78 -28.03
C ASN A 203 17.22 -2.81 -27.98
N ASP A 204 17.08 -2.04 -26.89
CA ASP A 204 16.05 -1.01 -26.81
C ASP A 204 16.36 0.17 -27.75
N LYS A 205 15.39 0.50 -28.60
CA LYS A 205 15.53 1.60 -29.58
C LYS A 205 15.85 2.95 -28.93
N LYS A 206 15.30 3.25 -27.75
CA LYS A 206 15.55 4.52 -27.03
C LYS A 206 16.92 4.59 -26.35
N ILE A 207 17.63 3.46 -26.27
CA ILE A 207 19.00 3.39 -25.77
C ILE A 207 20.00 3.48 -26.94
N LYS A 208 19.61 2.97 -28.12
CA LYS A 208 20.40 3.11 -29.35
C LYS A 208 20.42 4.55 -29.89
N ASP A 209 19.35 5.32 -29.63
CA ASP A 209 19.19 6.75 -29.99
C ASP A 209 19.64 7.74 -28.89
#